data_AF-A0A951WIR9-F1
#
_entry.id   AF-A0A951WIR9-F1
#
_cell.length_a   1.000
_cell.length_b   1.000
_cell.length_c   1.000
_cell.angle_alpha   90.00
_cell.angle_beta   90.00
_cell.angle_gamma   90.00
#
_symmetry.space_group_name_H-M   'P 1'
#
loop_
_entity.id
_entity.type
_entity.pdbx_description
1 polymer ?
#
loop_
_entity_poly.entity_id
_entity_poly.type
_entity_poly.pdbx_seq_one_letter_code
_entity_poly.pdbx_strand_id
1 'polypeptide(L)'
;MTIIRIILTLMSFVASLAAQMVSSGGYTFTIDATNENFRPIYNIRASAFVSGTHARIEFSAPGYQDGRETVYLNSNQKHYRVRVRMSDPSVWVRAQSKKVNNLNVSVNQSQFMATSADRYVFEVLLRNTGFSKFTYRDIEVRVNGMWAFAPRIQVSGQDGSRRIHVEVRREDLRSFSNQVVVEVPSDEELTPARRKRLQALSFELIQSEGMEETIRAQKMEELKELRGLLGQ
;
A
#
# COMPACT_ATOMS: atom_id res chain seq x y z
N MET A 1 -36.29 -10.09 -19.27
CA MET A 1 -35.22 -9.76 -20.25
C MET A 1 -34.52 -8.41 -19.98
N THR A 2 -35.11 -7.52 -19.18
CA THR A 2 -34.58 -6.19 -18.82
C THR A 2 -33.44 -6.23 -17.78
N ILE A 3 -33.50 -7.17 -16.82
CA ILE A 3 -32.50 -7.30 -15.73
C ILE A 3 -31.13 -7.75 -16.25
N ILE A 4 -31.08 -8.68 -17.22
CA ILE A 4 -29.83 -9.17 -17.82
C ILE A 4 -29.12 -8.05 -18.61
N ARG A 5 -29.87 -7.16 -19.27
CA ARG A 5 -29.31 -5.99 -19.94
C ARG A 5 -28.69 -5.01 -18.93
N ILE A 6 -29.33 -4.76 -17.80
CA ILE A 6 -28.78 -3.88 -16.76
C ILE A 6 -27.47 -4.44 -16.20
N ILE A 7 -27.37 -5.75 -15.95
CA ILE A 7 -26.13 -6.39 -15.47
C ILE A 7 -25.01 -6.32 -16.51
N LEU A 8 -25.29 -6.58 -17.79
CA LEU A 8 -24.29 -6.45 -18.86
C LEU A 8 -23.85 -5.00 -19.10
N THR A 9 -24.78 -4.04 -18.92
CA THR A 9 -24.46 -2.60 -19.04
C THR A 9 -23.65 -2.13 -17.83
N LEU A 10 -23.93 -2.64 -16.63
CA LEU A 10 -23.12 -2.34 -15.43
C LEU A 10 -21.72 -2.95 -15.53
N MET A 11 -21.57 -4.17 -16.07
CA MET A 11 -20.25 -4.78 -16.26
C MET A 11 -19.41 -4.11 -17.35
N SER A 12 -20.03 -3.45 -18.33
CA SER A 12 -19.29 -2.66 -19.33
C SER A 12 -18.86 -1.28 -18.82
N PHE A 13 -19.49 -0.75 -17.76
CA PHE A 13 -19.09 0.51 -17.12
C PHE A 13 -18.00 0.36 -16.04
N VAL A 14 -17.73 -0.84 -15.53
CA VAL A 14 -16.63 -1.04 -14.57
C VAL A 14 -15.26 -1.21 -15.28
N ALA A 15 -15.25 -1.52 -16.58
CA ALA A 15 -14.01 -1.70 -17.35
C ALA A 15 -13.36 -0.37 -17.81
N SER A 16 -14.01 0.78 -17.61
CA SER A 16 -13.54 2.09 -18.11
C SER A 16 -12.78 2.94 -17.07
N LEU A 17 -12.59 2.45 -15.84
CA LEU A 17 -11.84 3.19 -14.81
C LEU A 17 -10.31 3.03 -14.88
N ALA A 18 -9.80 2.17 -15.79
CA ALA A 18 -8.35 1.95 -15.96
C ALA A 18 -7.74 2.70 -17.15
N ALA A 19 -8.56 3.21 -18.07
CA ALA A 19 -8.08 3.82 -19.30
C ALA A 19 -8.07 5.34 -19.18
N GLN A 20 -6.91 5.96 -19.39
CA GLN A 20 -6.79 7.41 -19.43
C GLN A 20 -6.93 7.90 -20.88
N MET A 21 -7.80 8.88 -21.11
CA MET A 21 -7.88 9.57 -22.39
C MET A 21 -6.98 10.81 -22.40
N VAL A 22 -6.12 10.91 -23.42
CA VAL A 22 -5.20 12.04 -23.61
C VAL A 22 -5.34 12.53 -25.04
N SER A 23 -5.41 13.85 -25.24
CA SER A 23 -5.48 14.46 -26.57
C SER A 23 -4.24 15.30 -26.86
N SER A 24 -3.69 15.16 -28.06
CA SER A 24 -2.47 15.87 -28.46
C SER A 24 -2.37 15.94 -29.99
N GLY A 25 -2.00 17.10 -30.55
CA GLY A 25 -1.80 17.28 -32.00
C GLY A 25 -2.99 16.94 -32.90
N GLY A 26 -4.23 17.08 -32.41
CA GLY A 26 -5.45 16.70 -33.15
C GLY A 26 -5.76 15.20 -33.15
N TYR A 27 -5.04 14.40 -32.35
CA TYR A 27 -5.29 12.98 -32.12
C TYR A 27 -5.75 12.74 -30.69
N THR A 28 -6.52 11.67 -30.48
CA THR A 28 -6.95 11.18 -29.17
C THR A 28 -6.38 9.80 -28.91
N PHE A 29 -5.82 9.59 -27.72
CA PHE A 29 -5.23 8.34 -27.27
C PHE A 29 -5.99 7.83 -26.05
N THR A 30 -6.53 6.62 -26.13
CA THR A 30 -7.06 5.87 -24.99
C THR A 30 -5.97 4.93 -24.52
N ILE A 31 -5.41 5.20 -23.34
CA ILE A 31 -4.23 4.52 -22.80
C ILE A 31 -4.66 3.62 -21.66
N ASP A 32 -4.51 2.31 -21.82
CA ASP A 32 -4.69 1.33 -20.75
C ASP A 32 -3.35 0.69 -20.36
N ALA A 33 -3.18 0.40 -19.06
CA ALA A 33 -1.93 -0.13 -18.53
C ALA A 33 -2.13 -1.47 -17.84
N THR A 34 -1.16 -2.36 -18.04
CA THR A 34 -1.09 -3.65 -17.36
C THR A 34 0.28 -3.89 -16.76
N ASN A 35 0.37 -4.65 -15.67
CA ASN A 35 1.66 -5.11 -15.17
C ASN A 35 2.21 -6.31 -15.97
N GLU A 36 3.36 -6.84 -15.54
CA GLU A 36 3.95 -8.04 -16.15
C GLU A 36 3.04 -9.28 -16.09
N ASN A 37 2.10 -9.31 -15.15
CA ASN A 37 1.14 -10.39 -14.99
C ASN A 37 -0.22 -10.11 -15.64
N PHE A 38 -0.28 -9.16 -16.59
CA PHE A 38 -1.49 -8.75 -17.32
C PHE A 38 -2.62 -8.20 -16.43
N ARG A 39 -2.31 -7.80 -15.18
CA ARG A 39 -3.29 -7.18 -14.29
C ARG A 39 -3.43 -5.70 -14.64
N PRO A 40 -4.67 -5.18 -14.71
CA PRO A 40 -4.89 -3.77 -14.98
C PRO A 40 -4.29 -2.89 -13.87
N ILE A 41 -3.69 -1.78 -14.28
CA ILE A 41 -3.16 -0.75 -13.38
C ILE A 41 -4.15 0.40 -13.37
N TYR A 42 -4.71 0.68 -12.19
CA TYR A 42 -5.61 1.79 -11.96
C TYR A 42 -4.78 3.00 -11.48
N ASN A 43 -5.06 4.21 -11.96
CA ASN A 43 -4.31 5.46 -11.69
C ASN A 43 -3.00 5.66 -12.47
N ILE A 44 -2.94 5.19 -13.72
CA ILE A 44 -1.91 5.63 -14.66
C ILE A 44 -2.01 7.14 -14.89
N ARG A 45 -0.85 7.80 -15.01
CA ARG A 45 -0.68 9.16 -15.50
C ARG A 45 0.10 9.11 -16.80
N ALA A 46 -0.55 9.43 -17.90
CA ALA A 46 0.01 9.41 -19.23
C ALA A 46 -0.06 10.79 -19.89
N SER A 47 0.91 11.07 -20.76
CA SER A 47 1.02 12.26 -21.59
C SER A 47 1.40 11.85 -23.01
N ALA A 48 0.84 12.54 -24.01
CA ALA A 48 1.07 12.24 -25.42
C ALA A 48 1.69 13.46 -26.12
N PHE A 49 2.79 13.24 -26.83
CA PHE A 49 3.51 14.25 -27.61
C PHE A 49 3.56 13.85 -29.06
N VAL A 50 2.86 14.59 -29.93
CA VAL A 50 2.78 14.31 -31.37
C VAL A 50 3.86 15.09 -32.12
N SER A 51 4.60 14.39 -32.98
CA SER A 51 5.60 14.97 -33.86
C SER A 51 5.56 14.26 -35.23
N GLY A 52 5.06 14.98 -36.24
CA GLY A 52 4.89 14.44 -37.60
C GLY A 52 3.96 13.23 -37.62
N THR A 53 4.49 12.09 -38.06
CA THR A 53 3.76 10.81 -38.17
C THR A 53 3.91 9.91 -36.93
N HIS A 54 4.35 10.45 -35.79
CA HIS A 54 4.57 9.67 -34.58
C HIS A 54 4.01 10.39 -33.35
N ALA A 55 3.54 9.62 -32.38
CA ALA A 55 3.21 10.08 -31.04
C ALA A 55 4.07 9.35 -30.02
N ARG A 56 4.75 10.11 -29.16
CA ARG A 56 5.46 9.59 -28.00
C ARG A 56 4.53 9.66 -26.80
N ILE A 57 4.22 8.50 -26.22
CA ILE A 57 3.40 8.36 -25.03
C ILE A 57 4.32 8.14 -23.84
N GLU A 58 4.36 9.08 -22.90
CA GLU A 58 5.03 8.91 -21.61
C GLU A 58 4.00 8.51 -20.57
N PHE A 59 4.33 7.56 -19.70
CA PHE A 59 3.41 7.07 -18.68
C PHE A 59 4.13 6.74 -17.37
N SER A 60 3.44 7.01 -16.27
CA SER A 60 3.88 6.77 -14.90
C SER A 60 2.72 6.25 -14.08
N ALA A 61 3.02 5.46 -13.06
CA ALA A 61 2.05 4.99 -12.10
C ALA A 61 2.75 4.72 -10.77
N PRO A 62 2.12 5.01 -9.61
CA PRO A 62 2.73 4.76 -8.31
C PRO A 62 3.18 3.29 -8.16
N GLY A 63 4.44 3.09 -7.81
CA GLY A 63 5.01 1.76 -7.63
C GLY A 63 5.22 0.98 -8.92
N TYR A 64 5.30 1.62 -10.07
CA TYR A 64 5.70 0.98 -11.31
C TYR A 64 6.88 1.71 -11.94
N GLN A 65 7.59 1.02 -12.83
CA GLN A 65 8.61 1.67 -13.64
C GLN A 65 7.95 2.63 -14.64
N ASP A 66 8.35 3.90 -14.62
CA ASP A 66 7.96 4.87 -15.65
C ASP A 66 8.44 4.40 -17.03
N GLY A 67 7.62 4.66 -18.05
CA GLY A 67 7.86 4.16 -19.38
C GLY A 67 7.50 5.15 -20.47
N ARG A 68 7.93 4.79 -21.68
CA ARG A 68 7.63 5.52 -22.89
C ARG A 68 7.37 4.54 -24.03
N GLU A 69 6.35 4.83 -24.82
CA GLU A 69 5.96 4.05 -26.00
C GLU A 69 5.86 4.99 -27.21
N THR A 70 6.19 4.50 -28.41
CA THR A 70 6.03 5.26 -29.65
C THR A 70 4.93 4.64 -30.50
N VAL A 71 3.93 5.45 -30.86
CA VAL A 71 2.81 5.05 -31.70
C VAL A 71 2.95 5.73 -33.06
N TYR A 72 2.87 4.94 -34.13
CA TYR A 72 2.86 5.47 -35.49
C TYR A 72 1.46 5.95 -35.86
N LEU A 73 1.40 7.17 -36.39
CA LEU A 73 0.16 7.85 -36.73
C LEU A 73 -0.14 7.75 -38.23
N ASN A 74 -1.41 7.60 -38.52
CA ASN A 74 -2.00 7.62 -39.85
C ASN A 74 -2.88 8.87 -39.93
N SER A 75 -2.73 9.65 -40.99
CA SER A 75 -3.50 10.87 -41.21
C SER A 75 -5.02 10.65 -41.21
N ASN A 76 -5.47 9.45 -41.63
CA ASN A 76 -6.88 9.07 -41.73
C ASN A 76 -7.48 8.55 -40.43
N GLN A 77 -6.69 8.36 -39.37
CA GLN A 77 -7.15 7.86 -38.07
C GLN A 77 -6.87 8.90 -36.98
N LYS A 78 -7.90 9.31 -36.24
CA LYS A 78 -7.77 10.29 -35.16
C LYS A 78 -7.82 9.70 -33.76
N HIS A 79 -8.27 8.46 -33.62
CA HIS A 79 -8.42 7.77 -32.34
C HIS A 79 -7.53 6.54 -32.27
N TYR A 80 -6.68 6.47 -31.26
CA TYR A 80 -5.77 5.36 -31.00
C TYR A 80 -6.05 4.74 -29.65
N ARG A 81 -5.99 3.41 -29.58
CA ARG A 81 -5.97 2.69 -28.31
C ARG A 81 -4.56 2.14 -28.10
N VAL A 82 -3.96 2.50 -26.97
CA VAL A 82 -2.58 2.14 -26.62
C VAL A 82 -2.63 1.32 -25.34
N ARG A 83 -2.14 0.08 -25.40
CA ARG A 83 -1.95 -0.75 -24.20
C ARG A 83 -0.48 -0.72 -23.84
N VAL A 84 -0.16 -0.20 -22.66
CA VAL A 84 1.21 -0.14 -22.15
C VAL A 84 1.43 -1.21 -21.07
N ARG A 85 2.65 -1.74 -21.00
CA ARG A 85 3.05 -2.70 -19.97
C ARG A 85 4.06 -2.05 -19.05
N MET A 86 3.82 -2.12 -17.75
CA MET A 86 4.71 -1.55 -16.73
C MET A 86 5.29 -2.65 -15.85
N SER A 87 6.58 -2.57 -15.56
CA SER A 87 7.25 -3.51 -14.67
C SER A 87 6.87 -3.27 -13.22
N ASP A 88 6.65 -4.37 -12.49
CA ASP A 88 6.37 -4.36 -11.06
C ASP A 88 7.60 -3.81 -10.27
N PRO A 89 7.39 -3.15 -9.13
CA PRO A 89 8.48 -2.55 -8.37
C PRO A 89 9.29 -3.64 -7.68
N SER A 90 10.59 -3.42 -7.57
CA SER A 90 11.44 -4.21 -6.68
C SER A 90 11.16 -3.81 -5.22
N VAL A 91 10.91 -4.78 -4.35
CA VAL A 91 10.62 -4.53 -2.94
C VAL A 91 11.54 -5.36 -2.05
N TRP A 92 12.29 -4.66 -1.21
CA TRP A 92 13.19 -5.24 -0.21
C TRP A 92 12.56 -5.09 1.16
N VAL A 93 12.25 -6.20 1.81
CA VAL A 93 11.66 -6.18 3.15
C VAL A 93 12.73 -6.53 4.16
N ARG A 94 12.79 -5.77 5.25
CA ARG A 94 13.53 -6.13 6.46
C ARG A 94 12.64 -5.93 7.68
N ALA A 95 12.85 -6.74 8.71
CA ALA A 95 12.29 -6.46 10.03
C ALA A 95 13.42 -6.23 11.03
N GLN A 96 13.22 -5.27 11.93
CA GLN A 96 14.22 -4.85 12.89
C GLN A 96 13.57 -4.40 14.20
N SER A 97 14.35 -4.35 15.28
CA SER A 97 13.99 -3.66 16.51
C SER A 97 14.89 -2.44 16.69
N LYS A 98 14.46 -1.46 17.48
CA LYS A 98 15.27 -0.26 17.78
C LYS A 98 16.61 -0.61 18.46
N LYS A 99 16.65 -1.71 19.22
CA LYS A 99 17.86 -2.20 19.90
C LYS A 99 18.50 -3.42 19.26
N VAL A 100 17.79 -4.13 18.37
CA VAL A 100 18.29 -5.34 17.73
C VAL A 100 18.24 -5.18 16.21
N ASN A 101 19.41 -4.95 15.62
CA ASN A 101 19.54 -4.65 14.19
C ASN A 101 19.23 -5.85 13.28
N ASN A 102 19.43 -7.08 13.78
CA ASN A 102 19.29 -8.30 12.99
C ASN A 102 18.39 -9.31 13.72
N LEU A 103 17.08 -9.15 13.53
CA LEU A 103 16.13 -10.18 13.90
C LEU A 103 16.29 -11.39 12.95
N ASN A 104 16.13 -12.61 13.47
CA ASN A 104 16.10 -13.80 12.62
C ASN A 104 14.75 -13.82 11.90
N VAL A 105 14.78 -13.22 10.71
CA VAL A 105 13.59 -12.91 9.92
C VAL A 105 13.66 -13.67 8.62
N SER A 106 12.62 -14.46 8.39
CA SER A 106 12.31 -14.94 7.05
C SER A 106 11.20 -14.07 6.48
N VAL A 107 11.44 -13.51 5.29
CA VAL A 107 10.42 -12.77 4.54
C VAL A 107 9.89 -13.68 3.46
N ASN A 108 8.60 -14.02 3.55
CA ASN A 108 7.89 -14.63 2.45
C ASN A 108 7.20 -13.51 1.66
N GLN A 109 7.80 -13.16 0.53
CA GLN A 109 7.19 -12.21 -0.40
C GLN A 109 6.26 -12.95 -1.33
N SER A 110 4.96 -12.71 -1.23
CA SER A 110 4.03 -13.10 -2.26
C SER A 110 3.77 -11.90 -3.16
N GLN A 111 4.68 -11.63 -4.11
CA GLN A 111 4.35 -10.75 -5.25
C GLN A 111 3.15 -11.29 -6.05
N PHE A 112 2.79 -12.56 -5.82
CA PHE A 112 1.76 -13.31 -6.51
C PHE A 112 0.35 -13.24 -5.93
N MET A 113 0.12 -12.66 -4.74
CA MET A 113 -1.21 -12.80 -4.13
C MET A 113 -2.32 -12.12 -4.96
N ALA A 114 -3.32 -12.94 -5.28
CA ALA A 114 -4.28 -12.77 -6.36
C ALA A 114 -5.41 -11.78 -6.09
N THR A 115 -5.40 -11.07 -4.95
CA THR A 115 -6.61 -10.43 -4.43
C THR A 115 -6.71 -8.93 -4.67
N SER A 116 -5.61 -8.22 -4.92
CA SER A 116 -5.67 -6.75 -5.05
C SER A 116 -4.46 -6.16 -5.80
N ALA A 117 -4.69 -5.51 -6.95
CA ALA A 117 -3.61 -4.85 -7.72
C ALA A 117 -3.06 -3.59 -7.02
N ASP A 118 -3.81 -3.03 -6.08
CA ASP A 118 -3.51 -1.82 -5.32
C ASP A 118 -2.65 -2.06 -4.08
N ARG A 119 -2.26 -3.31 -3.77
CA ARG A 119 -1.52 -3.64 -2.55
C ARG A 119 -0.34 -4.55 -2.78
N TYR A 120 0.61 -4.43 -1.88
CA TYR A 120 1.73 -5.33 -1.76
C TYR A 120 1.64 -6.06 -0.43
N VAL A 121 1.75 -7.39 -0.48
CA VAL A 121 1.53 -8.28 0.66
C VAL A 121 2.77 -9.11 0.90
N PHE A 122 3.18 -9.19 2.16
CA PHE A 122 4.32 -9.99 2.57
C PHE A 122 4.15 -10.46 4.01
N GLU A 123 4.84 -11.55 4.33
CA GLU A 123 4.88 -12.11 5.67
C GLU A 123 6.29 -12.00 6.24
N VAL A 124 6.37 -11.52 7.47
CA VAL A 124 7.58 -11.51 8.29
C VAL A 124 7.43 -12.59 9.35
N LEU A 125 8.29 -13.60 9.31
CA LEU A 125 8.38 -14.62 10.34
C LEU A 125 9.53 -14.29 11.28
N LEU A 126 9.21 -14.07 12.55
CA LEU A 126 10.13 -13.73 13.62
C LEU A 126 10.36 -14.94 14.53
N ARG A 127 11.61 -15.42 14.59
CA ARG A 127 12.01 -16.61 15.37
C ARG A 127 12.98 -16.26 16.51
N ASN A 128 12.69 -15.19 17.23
CA ASN A 128 13.54 -14.68 18.31
C ASN A 128 12.80 -14.75 19.65
N THR A 129 13.54 -15.03 20.71
CA THR A 129 13.08 -14.82 22.08
C THR A 129 13.00 -13.32 22.39
N GLY A 130 12.15 -12.92 23.34
CA GLY A 130 11.98 -11.51 23.72
C GLY A 130 11.10 -10.68 22.76
N PHE A 131 10.29 -11.34 21.92
CA PHE A 131 9.34 -10.71 21.01
C PHE A 131 7.98 -11.43 21.03
N SER A 132 7.44 -11.80 22.20
CA SER A 132 6.16 -12.53 22.28
C SER A 132 4.96 -11.63 22.63
N LYS A 133 5.19 -10.43 23.16
CA LYS A 133 4.13 -9.62 23.78
C LYS A 133 3.62 -8.45 22.92
N PHE A 134 4.25 -8.18 21.78
CA PHE A 134 3.80 -7.11 20.90
C PHE A 134 2.43 -7.43 20.29
N THR A 135 1.70 -6.41 19.88
CA THR A 135 0.45 -6.52 19.13
C THR A 135 0.61 -5.79 17.80
N TYR A 136 -0.41 -5.87 16.93
CA TYR A 136 -0.40 -5.13 15.66
C TYR A 136 -0.25 -3.61 15.85
N ARG A 137 -0.69 -3.06 17.00
CA ARG A 137 -0.61 -1.62 17.32
C ARG A 137 0.79 -1.15 17.70
N ASP A 138 1.66 -2.09 18.09
CA ASP A 138 3.03 -1.78 18.50
C ASP A 138 4.00 -1.82 17.31
N ILE A 139 3.56 -2.29 16.14
CA ILE A 139 4.40 -2.46 14.94
C ILE A 139 4.33 -1.21 14.08
N GLU A 140 5.51 -0.72 13.67
CA GLU A 140 5.63 0.38 12.72
C GLU A 140 6.04 -0.16 11.35
N VAL A 141 5.44 0.34 10.27
CA VAL A 141 5.82 0.00 8.91
C VAL A 141 6.26 1.26 8.18
N ARG A 142 7.48 1.23 7.66
CA ARG A 142 8.04 2.33 6.88
C ARG A 142 8.40 1.88 5.47
N VAL A 143 8.08 2.71 4.50
CA VAL A 143 8.44 2.53 3.09
C VAL A 143 9.38 3.67 2.69
N ASN A 144 10.60 3.33 2.27
CA ASN A 144 11.66 4.28 1.93
C ASN A 144 11.90 5.32 3.04
N GLY A 145 11.84 4.89 4.30
CA GLY A 145 12.01 5.74 5.48
C GLY A 145 10.78 6.56 5.90
N MET A 146 9.71 6.58 5.10
CA MET A 146 8.45 7.26 5.43
C MET A 146 7.43 6.30 6.04
N TRP A 147 6.53 6.80 6.87
CA TRP A 147 5.42 6.00 7.40
C TRP A 147 4.47 5.56 6.29
N ALA A 148 4.12 4.27 6.26
CA ALA A 148 3.08 3.77 5.38
C ALA A 148 1.72 4.39 5.75
N PHE A 149 0.92 4.80 4.77
CA PHE A 149 -0.26 5.65 5.01
C PHE A 149 -1.42 4.94 5.74
N ALA A 150 -1.48 3.61 5.69
CA ALA A 150 -2.40 2.79 6.50
C ALA A 150 -2.07 1.29 6.31
N PRO A 151 -0.94 0.80 6.85
CA PRO A 151 -0.58 -0.60 6.69
C PRO A 151 -1.63 -1.49 7.39
N ARG A 152 -2.05 -2.58 6.75
CA ARG A 152 -2.84 -3.61 7.44
C ARG A 152 -1.87 -4.61 8.03
N ILE A 153 -1.95 -4.79 9.33
CA ILE A 153 -1.04 -5.66 10.08
C ILE A 153 -1.87 -6.69 10.82
N GLN A 154 -1.55 -7.96 10.61
CA GLN A 154 -2.10 -9.06 11.39
C GLN A 154 -0.95 -9.82 12.02
N VAL A 155 -1.10 -10.14 13.31
CA VAL A 155 -0.09 -10.87 14.07
C VAL A 155 -0.68 -12.18 14.50
N SER A 156 0.05 -13.27 14.24
CA SER A 156 -0.32 -14.63 14.60
C SER A 156 0.89 -15.39 15.13
N GLY A 157 0.66 -16.59 15.66
CA GLY A 157 1.68 -17.41 16.30
C GLY A 157 1.83 -17.13 17.79
N GLN A 158 2.59 -18.01 18.45
CA GLN A 158 2.81 -18.00 19.89
C GLN A 158 4.30 -18.25 20.17
N ASP A 159 4.74 -17.85 21.37
CA ASP A 159 6.04 -18.09 22.01
C ASP A 159 7.18 -18.61 21.11
N GLY A 160 8.08 -17.70 20.73
CA GLY A 160 9.30 -18.02 19.97
C GLY A 160 9.11 -18.12 18.45
N SER A 161 7.86 -18.08 17.94
CA SER A 161 7.57 -18.01 16.51
C SER A 161 6.37 -17.12 16.24
N ARG A 162 6.64 -15.88 15.84
CA ARG A 162 5.61 -14.87 15.54
C ARG A 162 5.57 -14.59 14.05
N ARG A 163 4.37 -14.59 13.50
CA ARG A 163 4.10 -14.30 12.10
C ARG A 163 3.39 -12.96 12.01
N ILE A 164 3.95 -12.06 11.20
CA ILE A 164 3.40 -10.73 10.95
C ILE A 164 3.04 -10.67 9.47
N HIS A 165 1.75 -10.69 9.17
CA HIS A 165 1.24 -10.45 7.82
C HIS A 165 1.05 -8.95 7.64
N VAL A 166 1.69 -8.39 6.62
CA VAL A 166 1.66 -6.95 6.34
C VAL A 166 1.15 -6.72 4.92
N GLU A 167 0.16 -5.83 4.81
CA GLU A 167 -0.26 -5.26 3.53
C GLU A 167 0.05 -3.77 3.53
N VAL A 168 0.85 -3.33 2.56
CA VAL A 168 1.08 -1.91 2.27
C VAL A 168 0.37 -1.55 0.97
N ARG A 169 -0.06 -0.29 0.86
CA ARG A 169 -0.67 0.17 -0.38
C ARG A 169 0.41 0.38 -1.42
N ARG A 170 0.10 0.12 -2.67
CA ARG A 170 1.04 0.32 -3.79
C ARG A 170 1.38 1.80 -4.01
N GLU A 171 0.50 2.70 -3.60
CA GLU A 171 0.77 4.15 -3.56
C GLU A 171 1.88 4.55 -2.57
N ASP A 172 2.13 3.74 -1.54
CA ASP A 172 3.25 3.96 -0.61
C ASP A 172 4.59 3.56 -1.26
N LEU A 173 4.57 2.68 -2.27
CA LEU A 173 5.74 2.25 -3.04
C LEU A 173 6.12 3.30 -4.09
N ARG A 174 6.54 4.49 -3.66
CA ARG A 174 6.72 5.66 -4.55
C ARG A 174 7.89 5.58 -5.52
N SER A 175 8.67 4.51 -5.50
CA SER A 175 9.85 4.34 -6.33
C SER A 175 9.81 2.99 -7.07
N PHE A 176 10.64 2.82 -8.09
CA PHE A 176 10.77 1.50 -8.74
C PHE A 176 11.42 0.46 -7.82
N SER A 177 12.38 0.89 -6.98
CA SER A 177 12.97 0.08 -5.92
C SER A 177 12.56 0.64 -4.57
N ASN A 178 11.95 -0.17 -3.72
CA ASN A 178 11.47 0.25 -2.41
C ASN A 178 12.04 -0.62 -1.30
N GLN A 179 12.36 0.01 -0.18
CA GLN A 179 12.70 -0.66 1.06
C GLN A 179 11.53 -0.55 2.04
N VAL A 180 11.00 -1.69 2.45
CA VAL A 180 9.98 -1.78 3.49
C VAL A 180 10.64 -2.25 4.79
N VAL A 181 10.53 -1.43 5.82
CA VAL A 181 11.05 -1.73 7.16
C VAL A 181 9.88 -1.97 8.09
N VAL A 182 9.83 -3.15 8.68
CA VAL A 182 8.90 -3.48 9.76
C VAL A 182 9.64 -3.35 11.08
N GLU A 183 9.36 -2.30 11.85
CA GLU A 183 9.91 -2.14 13.19
C GLU A 183 9.04 -2.87 14.19
N VAL A 184 9.63 -3.87 14.86
CA VAL A 184 8.98 -4.68 15.87
C VAL A 184 9.66 -4.37 17.21
N PRO A 185 8.94 -3.84 18.21
CA PRO A 185 9.51 -3.57 19.52
C PRO A 185 9.77 -4.88 20.27
N SER A 186 10.85 -4.90 21.04
CA SER A 186 11.14 -6.02 21.95
C SER A 186 10.22 -5.97 23.18
N ASP A 187 10.08 -7.09 23.86
CA ASP A 187 9.24 -7.21 25.05
C ASP A 187 9.68 -6.23 26.18
N GLU A 188 10.98 -5.93 26.26
CA GLU A 188 11.54 -4.95 27.17
C GLU A 188 11.14 -3.51 26.83
N GLU A 189 11.00 -3.20 25.54
CA GLU A 189 10.64 -1.87 25.04
C GLU A 189 9.15 -1.57 25.20
N LEU A 190 8.31 -2.61 25.22
CA LEU A 190 6.85 -2.47 25.24
C LEU A 190 6.34 -1.80 26.51
N THR A 191 6.84 -2.19 27.68
CA THR A 191 6.27 -1.71 28.96
C THR A 191 6.48 -0.20 29.14
N PRO A 192 7.69 0.35 28.96
CA PRO A 192 7.90 1.80 29.02
C PRO A 192 7.12 2.56 27.93
N ALA A 193 7.07 2.04 26.71
CA ALA A 193 6.36 2.68 25.59
C ALA A 193 4.86 2.77 25.84
N ARG A 194 4.24 1.66 26.27
CA ARG A 194 2.80 1.60 26.59
C ARG A 194 2.45 2.50 27.78
N ARG A 195 3.28 2.57 28.82
CA ARG A 195 3.09 3.50 29.95
C ARG A 195 3.14 4.96 29.50
N LYS A 196 4.11 5.32 28.64
CA LYS A 196 4.20 6.69 28.10
C LYS A 196 2.97 7.06 27.28
N ARG A 197 2.47 6.13 26.44
CA ARG A 197 1.24 6.31 25.66
C ARG A 197 0.00 6.44 26.54
N LEU A 198 -0.10 5.59 27.57
CA LEU A 198 -1.18 5.66 28.57
C LEU A 198 -1.21 7.03 29.27
N GLN A 199 -0.05 7.54 29.72
CA GLN A 199 0.06 8.85 30.35
C GLN A 199 -0.35 9.97 29.39
N ALA A 200 0.14 9.95 28.14
CA ALA A 200 -0.21 10.94 27.13
C ALA A 200 -1.73 10.95 26.84
N LEU A 201 -2.33 9.79 26.61
CA LEU A 201 -3.79 9.67 26.38
C LEU A 201 -4.61 10.12 27.59
N SER A 202 -4.17 9.75 28.80
CA SER A 202 -4.83 10.18 30.03
C SER A 202 -4.82 11.69 30.15
N PHE A 203 -3.67 12.32 29.86
CA PHE A 203 -3.52 13.77 29.88
C PHE A 203 -4.37 14.47 28.82
N GLU A 204 -4.35 13.97 27.58
CA GLU A 204 -5.19 14.50 26.50
C GLU A 204 -6.68 14.42 26.81
N LEU A 205 -7.15 13.34 27.45
CA LEU A 205 -8.54 13.18 27.87
C LEU A 205 -8.95 14.08 29.04
N ILE A 206 -7.99 14.46 29.90
CA ILE A 206 -8.23 15.40 31.00
C ILE A 206 -8.28 16.85 30.47
N GLN A 207 -7.42 17.18 29.50
CA GLN A 207 -7.32 18.53 28.94
C GLN A 207 -8.33 18.85 27.83
N SER A 208 -9.13 17.88 27.40
CA SER A 208 -9.98 18.03 26.23
C SER A 208 -11.35 18.65 26.55
N GLU A 209 -11.38 19.95 26.81
CA GLU A 209 -12.63 20.71 26.75
C GLU A 209 -13.11 20.80 25.28
N GLY A 210 -14.34 20.37 25.01
CA GLY A 210 -14.96 20.45 23.67
C GLY A 210 -14.60 19.33 22.67
N MET A 211 -13.96 18.24 23.12
CA MET A 211 -13.66 17.11 22.23
C MET A 211 -14.94 16.37 21.82
N GLU A 212 -15.03 16.06 20.52
CA GLU A 212 -16.12 15.29 19.93
C GLU A 212 -16.29 13.93 20.64
N GLU A 213 -17.53 13.58 20.95
CA GLU A 213 -17.86 12.40 21.76
C GLU A 213 -17.35 11.08 21.15
N THR A 214 -17.36 11.01 19.81
CA THR A 214 -16.84 9.89 19.02
C THR A 214 -15.34 9.69 19.23
N ILE A 215 -14.56 10.78 19.16
CA ILE A 215 -13.11 10.79 19.38
C ILE A 215 -12.80 10.45 20.83
N ARG A 216 -13.58 11.00 21.77
CA ARG A 216 -13.43 10.72 23.21
C ARG A 216 -13.67 9.25 23.52
N ALA A 217 -14.71 8.64 22.94
CA ALA A 217 -15.02 7.23 23.10
C ALA A 217 -13.88 6.33 22.56
N GLN A 218 -13.34 6.65 21.38
CA GLN A 218 -12.20 5.93 20.80
C GLN A 218 -10.96 5.99 21.72
N LYS A 219 -10.60 7.18 22.22
CA LYS A 219 -9.47 7.35 23.13
C LYS A 219 -9.67 6.64 24.46
N MET A 220 -10.89 6.63 25.00
CA MET A 220 -11.22 5.89 26.22
C MET A 220 -11.09 4.37 26.04
N GLU A 221 -11.50 3.85 24.89
CA GLU A 221 -11.35 2.42 24.59
C GLU A 221 -9.88 2.04 24.44
N GLU A 222 -9.09 2.87 23.75
CA GLU A 222 -7.64 2.71 23.67
C GLU A 222 -6.97 2.71 25.05
N LEU A 223 -7.43 3.59 25.95
CA LEU A 223 -6.91 3.67 27.31
C LEU A 223 -7.22 2.40 28.12
N LYS A 224 -8.44 1.83 28.00
CA LYS A 224 -8.80 0.56 28.65
C LYS A 224 -7.94 -0.60 28.14
N GLU A 225 -7.77 -0.70 26.84
CA GLU A 225 -6.93 -1.75 26.24
C GLU A 225 -5.48 -1.65 26.72
N LEU A 226 -4.90 -0.44 26.75
CA LEU A 226 -3.54 -0.22 27.24
C LEU A 226 -3.38 -0.61 28.72
N ARG A 227 -4.38 -0.35 29.56
CA ARG A 227 -4.39 -0.80 30.96
C ARG A 227 -4.40 -2.32 31.06
N GLY A 228 -5.27 -2.97 30.28
CA GLY A 228 -5.33 -4.43 30.19
C GLY A 228 -3.99 -5.05 29.76
N LEU A 229 -3.31 -4.45 28.77
CA LEU A 229 -1.98 -4.88 28.31
C LEU A 229 -0.85 -4.62 29.33
N LEU A 230 -1.06 -3.75 30.31
CA LEU A 230 -0.13 -3.45 31.40
C LEU A 230 -0.46 -4.19 32.70
N GLY A 231 -1.58 -4.90 32.78
CA GLY A 231 -2.05 -5.58 34.00
C GLY A 231 -2.53 -4.61 35.09
N GLN A 232 -3.06 -3.44 34.70
CA GLN A 232 -3.67 -2.43 35.58
C GLN A 232 -5.18 -2.38 35.38
#